data_AF-A0A7N4PAB9-F1
#
_entry.id   AF-A0A7N4PAB9-F1
#
_cell.length_a   1.000
_cell.length_b   1.000
_cell.length_c   1.000
_cell.angle_alpha   90.00
_cell.angle_beta   90.00
_cell.angle_gamma   90.00
#
_symmetry.space_group_name_H-M   'P 1'
#
loop_
_entity.id
_entity.type
_entity.pdbx_description
1 polymer ?
#
loop_
_entity_poly.entity_id
_entity_poly.type
_entity_poly.pdbx_seq_one_letter_code
_entity_poly.pdbx_strand_id
1 'polypeptide(L)' 'SSECRTRTLKKLHNHKGDQKCHDKQYKKAHLGNALKANLFGGSSHAKGIVLEKVGVEAKRPILPSGSM' A
#
# COMPACT_ATOMS: atom_id res chain seq x y z
N SER A 1 16.47 21.47 35.80
CA SER A 1 17.27 21.08 34.61
C SER A 1 16.89 19.70 34.05
N SER A 2 16.58 18.70 34.88
CA SER A 2 16.11 17.37 34.45
C SER A 2 14.78 17.39 33.69
N GLU A 3 13.80 18.16 34.13
CA GLU A 3 12.46 18.23 33.50
C GLU A 3 12.46 18.78 32.07
N CYS A 4 13.40 19.67 31.73
CA CYS A 4 13.48 20.20 30.36
C CYS A 4 13.93 19.12 29.38
N ARG A 5 14.84 18.22 29.80
CA ARG A 5 15.28 17.07 28.99
C ARG A 5 14.13 16.12 28.71
N THR A 6 13.29 15.85 29.71
CA THR A 6 12.13 14.95 29.55
C THR A 6 11.09 15.50 28.58
N ARG A 7 10.85 16.81 28.58
CA ARG A 7 9.95 17.47 27.60
C ARG A 7 10.46 17.34 26.18
N THR A 8 11.76 17.56 25.96
CA THR A 8 12.39 17.42 24.64
C THR A 8 12.32 15.99 24.12
N LEU A 9 12.55 14.98 24.99
CA LEU A 9 12.44 13.57 24.62
C LEU A 9 11.02 13.18 24.20
N LYS A 10 10.00 13.64 24.93
CA LYS A 10 8.58 13.43 24.58
C LYS A 10 8.23 14.07 23.23
N LYS A 11 8.69 15.31 23.00
CA LYS A 11 8.50 16.01 21.73
C LYS A 11 9.14 15.25 20.55
N LEU A 12 10.35 14.73 20.75
CA LEU A 12 11.04 13.93 19.74
C LEU A 12 10.32 12.60 19.46
N HIS A 13 9.77 11.94 20.48
CA HIS A 13 9.01 10.70 20.32
C HIS A 13 7.75 10.93 19.48
N ASN A 14 6.97 11.95 19.82
CA ASN A 14 5.75 12.29 19.08
C ASN A 14 6.06 12.65 17.62
N HIS A 15 7.10 13.46 17.41
CA HIS A 15 7.51 13.84 16.06
C HIS A 15 7.91 12.65 15.19
N LYS A 16 8.60 11.65 15.76
CA LYS A 16 8.92 10.39 15.07
C LYS A 16 7.67 9.58 14.74
N GLY A 17 6.65 9.61 15.60
CA GLY A 17 5.35 8.98 15.34
C GLY A 17 4.64 9.60 14.13
N ASP A 18 4.61 10.94 14.07
CA ASP A 18 4.00 11.68 12.97
C ASP A 18 4.73 11.43 11.64
N GLN A 19 6.06 11.45 11.64
CA GLN A 19 6.88 11.13 10.46
C GLN A 19 6.60 9.71 9.96
N LYS A 20 6.49 8.73 10.87
CA LYS A 20 6.21 7.34 10.51
C LYS A 20 4.83 7.19 9.88
N CYS A 21 3.83 7.94 10.34
CA CYS A 21 2.48 7.95 9.77
C CYS A 21 2.44 8.52 8.32
N HIS A 22 3.41 9.35 7.95
CA HIS A 22 3.56 9.85 6.58
C HIS A 22 4.12 8.77 5.62
N ASP A 23 4.80 7.74 6.13
CA ASP A 23 5.26 6.64 5.28
C ASP A 23 4.08 5.82 4.76
N LYS A 24 4.05 5.62 3.43
CA LYS A 24 2.93 4.94 2.76
C LYS A 24 2.86 3.46 3.11
N GLN A 25 4.01 2.81 3.28
CA GLN A 25 4.06 1.37 3.60
C GLN A 25 3.59 1.13 5.02
N TYR A 26 4.08 1.93 5.98
CA TYR A 26 3.63 1.94 7.35
C TYR A 26 2.13 2.17 7.44
N LYS A 27 1.62 3.20 6.76
CA LYS A 27 0.19 3.50 6.76
C LYS A 27 -0.64 2.33 6.21
N LYS A 28 -0.21 1.69 5.12
CA LYS A 28 -0.92 0.54 4.53
C LYS A 28 -0.95 -0.69 5.44
N ALA A 29 0.12 -0.94 6.19
CA ALA A 29 0.21 -2.04 7.15
C ALA A 29 -0.65 -1.79 8.40
N HIS A 30 -0.69 -0.54 8.89
CA HIS A 30 -1.32 -0.21 10.18
C HIS A 30 -2.77 0.31 10.08
N LEU A 31 -3.25 0.78 8.93
CA LEU A 31 -4.68 1.15 8.76
C LEU A 31 -5.61 -0.05 8.52
N GLY A 32 -5.09 -1.28 8.41
CA GLY A 32 -5.90 -2.47 8.15
C GLY A 32 -6.50 -2.54 6.74
N ASN A 33 -6.04 -1.69 5.79
CA ASN A 33 -6.45 -1.72 4.38
C ASN A 33 -6.25 -3.12 3.75
N ALA A 34 -5.24 -3.86 4.20
CA ALA A 34 -4.96 -5.21 3.73
C ALA A 34 -6.08 -6.21 4.05
N LEU A 35 -6.86 -6.00 5.11
CA LEU A 35 -7.96 -6.88 5.49
C LEU A 35 -9.31 -6.36 4.96
N LYS A 36 -9.49 -5.04 4.95
CA LYS A 36 -10.80 -4.43 4.63
C LYS A 36 -11.03 -4.18 3.14
N ALA A 37 -9.99 -3.79 2.40
CA ALA A 37 -10.13 -3.29 1.03
C ALA A 37 -9.39 -4.16 -0.01
N ASN A 38 -8.62 -5.15 0.44
CA ASN A 38 -7.93 -6.06 -0.46
C ASN A 38 -8.85 -7.22 -0.84
N LEU A 39 -8.97 -7.50 -2.13
CA LEU A 39 -9.82 -8.57 -2.67
C LEU A 39 -9.35 -9.98 -2.26
N PHE A 40 -8.08 -10.14 -1.90
CA PHE A 40 -7.52 -11.38 -1.37
C PHE A 40 -7.51 -11.41 0.18
N GLY A 41 -8.05 -10.37 0.84
CA GLY A 41 -8.07 -10.26 2.30
C GLY A 41 -6.69 -10.33 2.95
N GLY A 42 -5.61 -10.01 2.21
CA GLY A 42 -4.23 -10.12 2.70
C GLY A 42 -3.53 -11.44 2.35
N SER A 43 -4.19 -12.36 1.63
CA SER A 43 -3.58 -13.56 1.05
C SER A 43 -2.85 -13.26 -0.26
N SER A 44 -1.93 -14.14 -0.65
CA SER A 44 -1.30 -14.11 -1.98
C SER A 44 -2.22 -14.63 -3.09
N HIS A 45 -3.14 -15.53 -2.76
CA HIS A 45 -4.03 -16.21 -3.71
C HIS A 45 -5.44 -16.35 -3.14
N ALA A 46 -6.43 -16.39 -4.04
CA ALA A 46 -7.81 -16.76 -3.76
C ALA A 46 -8.35 -17.62 -4.89
N LYS A 47 -9.31 -18.51 -4.57
CA LYS A 47 -10.08 -19.26 -5.55
C LYS A 47 -11.34 -18.47 -5.88
N GLY A 48 -11.70 -18.38 -7.15
CA GLY A 48 -12.90 -17.70 -7.63
C GLY A 48 -13.61 -18.51 -8.71
N ILE A 49 -14.88 -18.18 -8.97
CA ILE A 49 -15.71 -18.79 -10.01
C ILE A 49 -15.68 -17.87 -11.24
N VAL A 50 -15.65 -18.46 -12.44
CA VAL A 50 -15.69 -17.69 -13.69
C VAL A 50 -17.13 -17.33 -14.02
N LEU A 51 -17.39 -16.03 -14.26
CA LEU A 51 -18.71 -15.56 -14.70
C LEU A 51 -18.75 -15.35 -16.23
N GLU A 52 -17.77 -14.65 -16.78
CA GLU A 52 -17.73 -14.31 -18.21
C GLU A 52 -16.29 -14.21 -18.73
N LYS A 53 -16.13 -14.19 -20.06
CA LYS A 53 -14.85 -13.99 -20.74
C LYS A 53 -14.80 -12.56 -21.29
N VAL A 54 -13.90 -11.74 -20.78
CA VAL A 54 -13.73 -10.33 -21.19
C VAL A 54 -12.46 -10.18 -22.05
N GLY A 55 -12.58 -9.52 -23.20
CA GLY A 55 -11.43 -9.08 -24.00
C GLY A 55 -10.97 -7.69 -23.57
N VAL A 56 -9.69 -7.54 -23.20
CA VAL A 56 -9.09 -6.25 -22.84
C VAL A 56 -8.09 -5.84 -23.92
N GLU A 57 -8.29 -4.67 -24.51
CA GLU A 57 -7.33 -4.07 -25.44
C GLU A 57 -6.17 -3.41 -24.68
N ALA A 58 -4.96 -3.47 -25.25
CA ALA A 58 -3.78 -2.89 -24.62
C ALA A 58 -3.69 -1.37 -24.82
N LYS A 59 -3.21 -0.65 -23.80
CA LYS A 59 -3.15 0.83 -23.79
C LYS A 59 -2.05 1.45 -24.68
N ARG A 60 -1.21 0.67 -25.36
CA ARG A 60 -0.06 1.17 -26.17
C ARG A 60 -0.07 0.50 -27.55
N PRO A 61 0.52 1.11 -28.60
CA PRO A 61 0.59 0.49 -29.91
C PRO A 61 1.41 -0.79 -29.81
N ILE A 62 0.74 -1.92 -30.01
CA ILE A 62 1.38 -3.21 -30.25
C ILE A 62 1.71 -3.19 -31.74
N LEU A 63 2.92 -2.78 -32.11
CA LEU A 63 3.40 -3.01 -33.47
C LEU A 63 3.68 -4.52 -33.60
N PRO A 64 2.99 -5.25 -34.49
CA PRO A 64 3.36 -6.63 -34.76
C PRO A 64 4.75 -6.63 -35.41
N SER A 65 5.73 -7.22 -34.73
CA SER A 65 7.03 -7.54 -35.32
C SER A 65 6.83 -8.64 -36.36
N GLY A 66 6.37 -8.27 -37.57
CA GLY A 66 6.01 -9.26 -38.58
C GLY A 66 5.44 -8.74 -39.90
N SER A 67 5.70 -7.49 -40.28
CA SER A 67 5.62 -7.07 -41.68
C SER A 67 7.04 -6.81 -42.17
N MET A 68 7.59 -7.79 -42.92
CA MET A 68 8.66 -7.53 -43.88
C MET A 68 8.16 -6.60 -44.97
#